data_AF-A0A2D6Q2V2-F1
#
_entry.id   AF-A0A2D6Q2V2-F1
#
_cell.length_a   1.000
_cell.length_b   1.000
_cell.length_c   1.000
_cell.angle_alpha   90.00
_cell.angle_beta   90.00
_cell.angle_gamma   90.00
#
_symmetry.space_group_name_H-M   'P 1'
#
loop_
_entity.id
_entity.type
_entity.pdbx_description
1 polymer ?
#
loop_
_entity_poly.entity_id
_entity_poly.type
_entity_poly.pdbx_seq_one_letter_code
_entity_poly.pdbx_strand_id
1 'polypeptide(L)'
;MRGFDLVINTLELIKALHQKPSFESSLEHDDRLIKEEVVLAPKTLEQLELALLEARKLSFTPRSKPKFVKSNVYEGVSQGEMAWKVLKNGDLFDPKPSLAVNNHSPDGFSWGYAGSGPAQLALAILMEEFSLDFARENYNAFMRDVICGLDMGNAFTLTSDSVRTWVNNHVESQEAVSEVNE
;
A
#
# COMPACT_ATOMS: atom_id res chain seq x y z
N MET A 1 0.88 14.78 0.13
CA MET A 1 1.33 14.16 -1.13
C MET A 1 2.51 14.90 -1.77
N ARG A 2 3.54 15.31 -1.00
CA ARG A 2 4.81 15.81 -1.58
C ARG A 2 6.05 15.12 -1.01
N GLY A 3 5.89 14.28 0.03
CA GLY A 3 7.00 13.63 0.72
C GLY A 3 7.42 12.31 0.08
N PHE A 4 6.45 11.43 -0.25
CA PHE A 4 6.74 10.10 -0.82
C PHE A 4 7.31 10.17 -2.25
N ASP A 5 6.77 11.04 -3.10
CA ASP A 5 7.32 11.29 -4.44
C ASP A 5 8.74 11.88 -4.37
N LEU A 6 9.08 12.61 -3.30
CA LEU A 6 10.43 13.15 -3.10
C LEU A 6 11.42 12.03 -2.76
N VAL A 7 11.03 11.09 -1.89
CA VAL A 7 11.91 10.03 -1.37
C VAL A 7 12.25 8.99 -2.45
N ILE A 8 11.27 8.54 -3.23
CA ILE A 8 11.51 7.62 -4.36
C ILE A 8 12.42 8.28 -5.40
N ASN A 9 12.17 9.56 -5.71
CA ASN A 9 12.96 10.31 -6.69
C ASN A 9 14.40 10.55 -6.21
N THR A 10 14.63 10.75 -4.91
CA THR A 10 16.00 10.85 -4.36
C THR A 10 16.79 9.55 -4.43
N LEU A 11 16.16 8.39 -4.23
CA LEU A 11 16.84 7.08 -4.32
C LEU A 11 17.23 6.75 -5.77
N GLU A 12 16.34 7.01 -6.72
CA GLU A 12 16.64 6.87 -8.15
C GLU A 12 17.75 7.83 -8.60
N LEU A 13 17.75 9.07 -8.10
CA LEU A 13 18.80 10.05 -8.39
C LEU A 13 20.17 9.61 -7.83
N ILE A 14 20.21 9.08 -6.61
CA ILE A 14 21.43 8.56 -5.97
C ILE A 14 21.99 7.35 -6.74
N LYS A 15 21.13 6.43 -7.19
CA LYS A 15 21.54 5.28 -8.01
C LYS A 15 22.01 5.69 -9.40
N ALA A 16 21.37 6.69 -10.01
CA ALA A 16 21.78 7.22 -11.31
C ALA A 16 23.16 7.90 -11.28
N LEU A 17 23.50 8.58 -10.18
CA LEU A 17 24.84 9.14 -9.95
C LEU A 17 25.93 8.05 -9.82
N HIS A 18 25.55 6.82 -9.44
CA HIS A 18 26.46 5.68 -9.31
C HIS A 18 26.78 4.98 -10.65
N GLN A 19 25.91 5.07 -11.67
CA GLN A 19 26.07 4.33 -12.94
C GLN A 19 27.05 4.95 -13.95
N LYS A 20 27.73 6.06 -13.64
CA LYS A 20 28.78 6.61 -14.51
C LYS A 20 30.17 6.58 -13.88
N PRO A 21 30.97 5.54 -14.15
CA PRO A 21 32.41 5.62 -14.01
C PRO A 21 33.09 5.26 -15.35
N SER A 22 33.20 6.22 -16.26
CA SER A 22 34.21 6.19 -17.34
C SER A 22 34.13 7.47 -18.19
N PHE A 23 34.89 8.49 -17.81
CA PHE A 23 35.32 9.52 -18.76
C PHE A 23 36.78 9.19 -19.10
N GLU A 24 37.00 8.53 -20.24
CA GLU A 24 38.34 8.39 -20.81
C GLU A 24 38.86 9.79 -21.15
N SER A 25 39.86 10.26 -20.40
CA SER A 25 40.57 11.49 -20.72
C SER A 25 41.54 11.21 -21.87
N SER A 26 41.14 11.54 -23.10
CA SER A 26 42.13 11.96 -24.10
C SER A 26 42.33 13.46 -23.96
N LEU A 27 43.56 13.83 -23.58
CA LEU A 27 44.05 15.19 -23.49
C LEU A 27 43.85 15.90 -24.83
N GLU A 28 43.23 17.08 -24.81
CA GLU A 28 43.83 18.32 -25.30
C GLU A 28 42.96 19.56 -25.02
N HIS A 29 43.62 20.59 -24.48
CA HIS A 29 43.26 22.02 -24.46
C HIS A 29 42.06 22.51 -23.62
N ASP A 30 42.42 23.04 -22.44
CA ASP A 30 42.02 24.34 -21.87
C ASP A 30 40.57 24.81 -22.10
N ASP A 31 39.68 24.61 -21.11
CA ASP A 31 38.91 25.72 -20.57
C ASP A 31 38.29 25.41 -19.19
N ARG A 32 38.19 26.45 -18.38
CA ARG A 32 37.84 26.43 -16.96
C ARG A 32 36.35 26.16 -16.74
N LEU A 33 36.00 24.94 -16.35
CA LEU A 33 34.80 24.67 -15.55
C LEU A 33 35.14 23.60 -14.52
N ILE A 34 35.30 24.03 -13.27
CA ILE A 34 35.33 23.14 -12.12
C ILE A 34 33.95 22.47 -12.08
N LYS A 35 33.85 21.24 -12.60
CA LYS A 35 32.73 20.36 -12.30
C LYS A 35 32.96 19.90 -10.87
N GLU A 36 32.35 20.58 -9.91
CA GLU A 36 32.23 20.06 -8.54
C GLU A 36 31.35 18.79 -8.62
N GLU A 37 32.01 17.67 -8.85
CA GLU A 37 31.39 16.36 -8.70
C GLU A 37 31.23 16.13 -7.19
N VAL A 38 30.00 16.25 -6.70
CA VAL A 38 29.65 15.99 -5.30
C VAL A 38 29.78 14.48 -5.06
N VAL A 39 31.00 14.04 -4.81
CA VAL A 39 31.29 12.67 -4.39
C VAL A 39 30.93 12.59 -2.90
N LEU A 40 29.72 12.14 -2.60
CA LEU A 40 29.36 11.77 -1.23
C LEU A 40 30.31 10.67 -0.79
N ALA A 41 30.95 10.83 0.38
CA ALA A 41 31.81 9.80 0.91
C ALA A 41 30.97 8.52 1.13
N PRO A 42 31.49 7.33 0.81
CA PRO A 42 30.70 6.09 0.84
C PRO A 42 30.05 5.82 2.20
N LYS A 43 30.73 6.22 3.30
CA LYS A 43 30.20 6.11 4.67
C LYS A 43 28.97 6.97 4.93
N THR A 44 28.83 8.12 4.26
CA THR A 44 27.67 9.01 4.41
C THR A 44 26.47 8.48 3.64
N LEU A 45 26.70 7.70 2.59
CA LEU A 45 25.65 7.11 1.77
C LEU A 45 25.01 5.91 2.46
N GLU A 46 25.81 4.97 2.97
CA GLU A 46 25.31 3.85 3.79
C GLU A 46 24.53 4.36 5.00
N GLN A 47 24.99 5.45 5.63
CA GLN A 47 24.29 6.10 6.74
C GLN A 47 22.96 6.73 6.30
N LEU A 48 22.90 7.30 5.09
CA LEU A 48 21.67 7.87 4.55
C LEU A 48 20.67 6.77 4.17
N GLU A 49 21.13 5.69 3.54
CA GLU A 49 20.33 4.53 3.19
C GLU A 49 19.79 3.84 4.45
N LEU A 50 20.64 3.64 5.47
CA LEU A 50 20.21 3.12 6.77
C LEU A 50 19.23 4.07 7.46
N ALA A 51 19.45 5.38 7.43
CA ALA A 51 18.52 6.36 8.01
C ALA A 51 17.18 6.41 7.27
N LEU A 52 17.18 6.24 5.93
CA LEU A 52 15.97 6.15 5.12
C LEU A 52 15.26 4.81 5.32
N LEU A 53 15.99 3.71 5.47
CA LEU A 53 15.45 2.40 5.81
C LEU A 53 14.84 2.44 7.21
N GLU A 54 15.50 3.07 8.18
CA GLU A 54 15.00 3.28 9.53
C GLU A 54 13.79 4.22 9.54
N ALA A 55 13.80 5.30 8.75
CA ALA A 55 12.64 6.18 8.57
C ALA A 55 11.48 5.46 7.86
N ARG A 56 11.76 4.52 6.96
CA ARG A 56 10.76 3.64 6.34
C ARG A 56 10.21 2.66 7.36
N LYS A 57 11.05 2.04 8.20
CA LYS A 57 10.62 1.17 9.33
C LYS A 57 9.79 1.95 10.36
N LEU A 58 10.15 3.20 10.63
CA LEU A 58 9.41 4.09 11.54
C LEU A 58 8.08 4.58 10.95
N SER A 59 8.05 4.89 9.64
CA SER A 59 6.82 5.28 8.91
C SER A 59 5.93 4.08 8.55
N PHE A 60 6.50 2.87 8.54
CA PHE A 60 5.84 1.56 8.40
C PHE A 60 5.76 0.83 9.75
N THR A 61 5.78 1.54 10.88
CA THR A 61 5.16 0.94 12.06
C THR A 61 3.66 0.78 11.74
N PRO A 62 2.99 -0.31 12.14
CA PRO A 62 1.52 -0.46 12.07
C PRO A 62 0.79 0.52 13.02
N ARG A 63 1.29 1.74 13.13
CA ARG A 63 0.90 2.80 14.04
C ARG A 63 0.03 3.84 13.34
N SER A 64 -0.58 3.52 12.21
CA SER A 64 -1.98 3.92 12.10
C SER A 64 -2.72 3.07 13.12
N LYS A 65 -2.78 3.57 14.37
CA LYS A 65 -3.73 3.06 15.35
C LYS A 65 -5.06 2.88 14.59
N PRO A 66 -5.74 1.73 14.72
CA PRO A 66 -7.05 1.55 14.09
C PRO A 66 -7.85 2.82 14.32
N LYS A 67 -8.39 3.41 13.25
CA LYS A 67 -9.03 4.73 13.33
C LYS A 67 -10.13 4.76 14.40
N PHE A 68 -10.67 3.59 14.77
CA PHE A 68 -11.73 3.43 15.73
C PHE A 68 -11.46 2.35 16.78
N VAL A 69 -11.87 2.65 18.02
CA VAL A 69 -11.95 1.73 19.18
C VAL A 69 -13.18 0.81 19.06
N LYS A 70 -14.06 1.04 18.08
CA LYS A 70 -15.25 0.23 17.83
C LYS A 70 -14.93 -0.87 16.83
N SER A 71 -15.16 -2.11 17.22
CA SER A 71 -15.10 -3.28 16.34
C SER A 71 -16.27 -3.21 15.37
N ASN A 72 -15.98 -3.02 14.08
CA ASN A 72 -16.98 -3.09 13.02
C ASN A 72 -17.29 -4.56 12.68
N VAL A 73 -18.52 -4.78 12.25
CA VAL A 73 -18.98 -6.01 11.62
C VAL A 73 -19.50 -5.66 10.23
N TYR A 74 -18.93 -6.30 9.22
CA TYR A 74 -19.33 -6.18 7.82
C TYR A 74 -20.12 -7.41 7.42
N GLU A 75 -21.34 -7.21 6.92
CA GLU A 75 -22.26 -8.30 6.61
C GLU A 75 -22.70 -8.21 5.15
N GLY A 76 -22.38 -9.24 4.37
CA GLY A 76 -22.92 -9.39 3.03
C GLY A 76 -24.30 -9.98 3.09
N VAL A 77 -25.28 -9.30 2.50
CA VAL A 77 -26.63 -9.84 2.31
C VAL A 77 -26.90 -9.98 0.81
N SER A 78 -27.29 -11.19 0.42
CA SER A 78 -27.69 -11.53 -0.94
C SER A 78 -29.21 -11.77 -0.94
N GLN A 79 -29.95 -11.01 -1.73
CA GLN A 79 -31.40 -11.21 -1.96
C GLN A 79 -31.66 -11.83 -3.34
N GLY A 80 -30.81 -12.76 -3.77
CA GLY A 80 -30.83 -13.35 -5.12
C GLY A 80 -29.71 -12.80 -6.01
N GLU A 81 -29.69 -13.23 -7.28
CA GLU A 81 -28.49 -13.25 -8.12
C GLU A 81 -27.75 -11.91 -8.27
N MET A 82 -28.38 -10.75 -8.07
CA MET A 82 -27.76 -9.44 -8.35
C MET A 82 -28.06 -8.32 -7.33
N ALA A 83 -28.66 -8.62 -6.19
CA ALA A 83 -29.02 -7.62 -5.17
C ALA A 83 -28.05 -7.63 -3.98
N TRP A 84 -26.75 -7.43 -4.25
CA TRP A 84 -25.70 -7.59 -3.25
C TRP A 84 -25.59 -6.29 -2.45
N LYS A 85 -25.75 -6.40 -1.13
CA LYS A 85 -25.59 -5.27 -0.22
C LYS A 85 -24.63 -5.66 0.88
N VAL A 86 -23.85 -4.70 1.34
CA VAL A 86 -23.01 -4.86 2.52
C VAL A 86 -23.54 -3.93 3.60
N LEU A 87 -23.68 -4.44 4.80
CA LEU A 87 -23.99 -3.67 6.00
C LEU A 87 -22.71 -3.50 6.82
N LYS A 88 -22.57 -2.35 7.48
CA LYS A 88 -21.57 -2.08 8.51
C LYS A 88 -22.30 -1.80 9.81
N ASN A 89 -22.17 -2.70 10.79
CA ASN A 89 -22.87 -2.63 12.08
C ASN A 89 -24.40 -2.49 11.93
N GLY A 90 -24.98 -3.17 10.94
CA GLY A 90 -26.41 -3.12 10.63
C GLY A 90 -26.86 -1.97 9.71
N ASP A 91 -26.02 -0.96 9.48
CA ASP A 91 -26.32 0.15 8.56
C ASP A 91 -25.80 -0.14 7.15
N LEU A 92 -26.47 0.37 6.11
CA LEU A 92 -25.99 0.19 4.73
C LEU A 92 -24.59 0.77 4.54
N PHE A 93 -23.66 -0.05 4.05
CA PHE A 93 -22.30 0.39 3.79
C PHE A 93 -22.21 1.08 2.43
N ASP A 94 -21.91 2.37 2.42
CA ASP A 94 -21.91 3.20 1.21
C ASP A 94 -20.62 3.01 0.38
N PRO A 95 -20.71 2.66 -0.92
CA PRO A 95 -19.55 2.57 -1.79
C PRO A 95 -18.95 3.93 -2.18
N LYS A 96 -19.69 5.04 -2.10
CA LYS A 96 -19.27 6.35 -2.60
C LYS A 96 -17.90 6.84 -2.09
N PRO A 97 -17.56 6.72 -0.80
CA PRO A 97 -16.24 7.16 -0.31
C PRO A 97 -15.10 6.40 -1.00
N SER A 98 -15.25 5.09 -1.18
CA SER A 98 -14.24 4.27 -1.86
C SER A 98 -14.21 4.53 -3.37
N LEU A 99 -15.36 4.78 -4.01
CA LEU A 99 -15.44 5.16 -5.42
C LEU A 99 -14.72 6.47 -5.74
N ALA A 100 -14.79 7.44 -4.82
CA ALA A 100 -14.07 8.70 -4.95
C ALA A 100 -12.53 8.52 -4.85
N VAL A 101 -12.07 7.44 -4.21
CA VAL A 101 -10.66 7.10 -4.09
C VAL A 101 -10.15 6.33 -5.30
N ASN A 102 -10.88 5.27 -5.69
CA ASN A 102 -10.63 4.52 -6.91
C ASN A 102 -11.95 3.90 -7.38
N ASN A 103 -12.33 4.20 -8.62
CA ASN A 103 -13.59 3.75 -9.20
C ASN A 103 -13.39 2.37 -9.86
N HIS A 104 -13.51 1.31 -9.06
CA HIS A 104 -13.50 -0.06 -9.56
C HIS A 104 -14.87 -0.48 -10.07
N SER A 105 -15.93 -0.26 -9.27
CA SER A 105 -17.28 -0.74 -9.57
C SER A 105 -18.36 0.26 -9.16
N PRO A 106 -18.85 1.09 -10.11
CA PRO A 106 -20.00 1.97 -9.89
C PRO A 106 -21.28 1.22 -9.49
N ASP A 107 -21.38 -0.05 -9.87
CA ASP A 107 -22.52 -0.93 -9.59
C ASP A 107 -22.54 -1.42 -8.12
N GLY A 108 -21.46 -1.21 -7.37
CA GLY A 108 -21.41 -1.43 -5.93
C GLY A 108 -20.44 -2.53 -5.52
N PHE A 109 -20.76 -3.19 -4.40
CA PHE A 109 -19.89 -4.17 -3.78
C PHE A 109 -20.20 -5.59 -4.23
N SER A 110 -19.16 -6.39 -4.33
CA SER A 110 -19.27 -7.83 -4.54
C SER A 110 -18.20 -8.61 -3.77
N TRP A 111 -18.36 -9.92 -3.62
CA TRP A 111 -17.45 -10.86 -2.95
C TRP A 111 -17.47 -12.28 -3.56
N GLY A 112 -16.52 -13.12 -3.17
CA GLY A 112 -16.46 -14.54 -3.55
C GLY A 112 -15.91 -14.85 -4.94
N TYR A 113 -15.34 -13.85 -5.60
CA TYR A 113 -14.58 -13.99 -6.85
C TYR A 113 -13.58 -12.84 -6.98
N ALA A 114 -12.69 -12.90 -7.97
CA ALA A 114 -11.78 -11.80 -8.29
C ALA A 114 -12.39 -10.84 -9.32
N GLY A 115 -12.40 -9.54 -9.03
CA GLY A 115 -12.90 -8.54 -9.97
C GLY A 115 -13.13 -7.16 -9.35
N SER A 116 -13.81 -6.30 -10.10
CA SER A 116 -14.04 -4.90 -9.71
C SER A 116 -14.88 -4.70 -8.45
N GLY A 117 -16.01 -5.41 -8.31
CA GLY A 117 -16.86 -5.30 -7.10
C GLY A 117 -16.14 -5.76 -5.82
N PRO A 118 -15.43 -6.91 -5.83
CA PRO A 118 -14.55 -7.36 -4.75
C PRO A 118 -13.42 -6.38 -4.44
N ALA A 119 -12.78 -5.79 -5.46
CA ALA A 119 -11.76 -4.77 -5.27
C ALA A 119 -12.35 -3.50 -4.61
N GLN A 120 -13.54 -3.07 -5.02
CA GLN A 120 -14.23 -1.92 -4.43
C GLN A 120 -14.56 -2.17 -2.95
N LEU A 121 -15.05 -3.37 -2.62
CA LEU A 121 -15.36 -3.76 -1.25
C LEU A 121 -14.11 -3.83 -0.38
N ALA A 122 -13.03 -4.42 -0.89
CA ALA A 122 -11.74 -4.49 -0.20
C ALA A 122 -11.21 -3.10 0.15
N LEU A 123 -11.23 -2.18 -0.82
CA LEU A 123 -10.80 -0.81 -0.62
C LEU A 123 -11.67 -0.10 0.43
N ALA A 124 -12.99 -0.23 0.33
CA ALA A 124 -13.92 0.38 1.29
C ALA A 124 -13.67 -0.09 2.73
N ILE A 125 -13.52 -1.40 2.94
CA ILE A 125 -13.26 -1.97 4.27
C ILE A 125 -11.93 -1.46 4.84
N LEU A 126 -10.83 -1.51 4.08
CA LEU A 126 -9.54 -1.04 4.58
C LEU A 126 -9.52 0.46 4.86
N MET A 127 -10.27 1.26 4.09
CA MET A 127 -10.39 2.72 4.35
C MET A 127 -11.07 3.03 5.68
N GLU A 128 -12.00 2.17 6.12
CA GLU A 128 -12.69 2.31 7.40
C GLU A 128 -11.84 1.85 8.58
N GLU A 129 -11.09 0.77 8.41
CA GLU A 129 -10.26 0.21 9.48
C GLU A 129 -8.92 0.97 9.64
N PHE A 130 -8.33 1.43 8.54
CA PHE A 130 -6.95 1.95 8.48
C PHE A 130 -6.83 3.28 7.75
N SER A 131 -5.61 3.80 7.61
CA SER A 131 -5.33 5.01 6.83
C SER A 131 -5.62 4.80 5.34
N LEU A 132 -5.88 5.90 4.62
CA LEU A 132 -6.13 5.84 3.18
C LEU A 132 -4.93 5.29 2.40
N ASP A 133 -3.72 5.68 2.80
CA ASP A 133 -2.49 5.24 2.15
C ASP A 133 -2.31 3.73 2.31
N PHE A 134 -2.50 3.22 3.52
CA PHE A 134 -2.48 1.78 3.79
C PHE A 134 -3.53 1.03 2.96
N ALA A 135 -4.76 1.56 2.91
CA ALA A 135 -5.83 0.94 2.14
C ALA A 135 -5.49 0.86 0.64
N ARG A 136 -4.93 1.92 0.05
CA ARG A 136 -4.54 1.96 -1.37
C ARG A 136 -3.44 0.97 -1.72
N GLU A 137 -2.48 0.79 -0.82
CA GLU A 137 -1.36 -0.14 -1.03
C GLU A 137 -1.80 -1.60 -0.89
N ASN A 138 -2.77 -1.89 -0.01
CA ASN A 138 -3.05 -3.26 0.42
C ASN A 138 -4.40 -3.83 -0.06
N TYR A 139 -5.32 -3.03 -0.64
CA TYR A 139 -6.66 -3.54 -0.99
C TYR A 139 -6.62 -4.69 -2.00
N ASN A 140 -5.66 -4.71 -2.94
CA ASN A 140 -5.56 -5.80 -3.92
C ASN A 140 -5.18 -7.13 -3.28
N ALA A 141 -4.24 -7.11 -2.32
CA ALA A 141 -3.88 -8.29 -1.56
C ALA A 141 -5.04 -8.72 -0.65
N PHE A 142 -5.66 -7.78 0.05
CA PHE A 142 -6.81 -8.04 0.91
C PHE A 142 -8.00 -8.61 0.14
N MET A 143 -8.28 -8.08 -1.04
CA MET A 143 -9.30 -8.61 -1.94
C MET A 143 -9.02 -10.07 -2.25
N ARG A 144 -7.82 -10.39 -2.74
CA ARG A 144 -7.45 -11.76 -3.15
C ARG A 144 -7.52 -12.73 -1.99
N ASP A 145 -6.97 -12.34 -0.85
CA ASP A 145 -6.73 -13.25 0.26
C ASP A 145 -7.99 -13.43 1.13
N VAL A 146 -8.87 -12.42 1.19
CA VAL A 146 -10.07 -12.42 2.05
C VAL A 146 -11.35 -12.34 1.23
N ILE A 147 -11.55 -11.28 0.45
CA ILE A 147 -12.84 -11.00 -0.20
C ILE A 147 -13.20 -12.04 -1.28
N CYS A 148 -12.21 -12.50 -2.06
CA CYS A 148 -12.39 -13.55 -3.07
C CYS A 148 -12.72 -14.91 -2.45
N GLY A 149 -12.31 -15.15 -1.19
CA GLY A 149 -12.54 -16.42 -0.48
C GLY A 149 -13.89 -16.50 0.24
N LEU A 150 -14.66 -15.40 0.24
CA LEU A 150 -16.01 -15.38 0.80
C LEU A 150 -16.96 -16.23 -0.05
N ASP A 151 -18.03 -16.74 0.56
CA ASP A 151 -18.98 -17.60 -0.14
C ASP A 151 -19.82 -16.78 -1.16
N MET A 152 -19.60 -17.06 -2.45
CA MET A 152 -20.22 -16.32 -3.55
C MET A 152 -21.73 -16.58 -3.58
N GLY A 153 -22.52 -15.50 -3.62
CA GLY A 153 -23.99 -15.59 -3.66
C GLY A 153 -24.64 -15.88 -2.31
N ASN A 154 -23.85 -16.22 -1.28
CA ASN A 154 -24.30 -16.41 0.08
C ASN A 154 -23.94 -15.21 0.98
N ALA A 155 -24.54 -15.18 2.16
CA ALA A 155 -24.21 -14.17 3.16
C ALA A 155 -22.80 -14.40 3.73
N PHE A 156 -22.13 -13.31 4.12
CA PHE A 156 -20.87 -13.39 4.85
C PHE A 156 -20.91 -12.48 6.07
N THR A 157 -20.02 -12.77 7.04
CA THR A 157 -19.73 -11.88 8.15
C THR A 157 -18.22 -11.74 8.27
N LEU A 158 -17.73 -10.50 8.30
CA LEU A 158 -16.32 -10.17 8.45
C LEU A 158 -16.17 -9.11 9.54
N THR A 159 -15.29 -9.37 10.52
CA THR A 159 -15.12 -8.48 11.68
C THR A 159 -13.83 -7.68 11.59
N SER A 160 -13.77 -6.52 12.24
CA SER A 160 -12.52 -5.76 12.40
C SER A 160 -11.37 -6.59 12.95
N ASP A 161 -11.63 -7.57 13.83
CA ASP A 161 -10.59 -8.45 14.38
C ASP A 161 -10.04 -9.39 13.31
N SER A 162 -10.90 -9.94 12.43
CA SER A 162 -10.47 -10.73 11.28
C SER A 162 -9.65 -9.89 10.30
N VAL A 163 -10.07 -8.64 10.02
CA VAL A 163 -9.31 -7.73 9.15
C VAL A 163 -7.95 -7.40 9.76
N ARG A 164 -7.90 -7.10 11.06
CA ARG A 164 -6.63 -6.81 11.78
C ARG A 164 -5.70 -8.02 11.80
N THR A 165 -6.25 -9.21 12.01
CA THR A 165 -5.48 -10.47 11.97
C THR A 165 -4.84 -10.67 10.60
N TRP A 166 -5.62 -10.44 9.53
CA TRP A 166 -5.07 -10.48 8.17
C TRP A 166 -3.94 -9.46 7.97
N VAL A 167 -4.14 -8.20 8.41
CA VAL A 167 -3.12 -7.15 8.29
C VAL A 167 -1.82 -7.53 9.01
N ASN A 168 -1.91 -8.01 10.24
CA ASN A 168 -0.72 -8.40 11.00
C ASN A 168 0.07 -9.50 10.28
N ASN A 169 -0.61 -10.55 9.82
CA ASN A 169 0.03 -11.65 9.10
C ASN A 169 0.60 -11.18 7.75
N HIS A 170 -0.09 -10.25 7.07
CA HIS A 170 0.36 -9.71 5.79
C HIS A 170 1.64 -8.87 5.95
N VAL A 171 1.71 -8.04 6.99
CA VAL A 171 2.88 -7.20 7.30
C VAL A 171 4.08 -8.07 7.68
N GLU A 172 3.90 -9.04 8.59
CA GLU A 172 4.97 -9.96 8.99
C GLU A 172 5.55 -10.74 7.79
N SER A 173 4.69 -11.13 6.84
CA SER A 173 5.12 -11.84 5.63
C SER A 173 5.95 -10.94 4.69
N GLN A 174 5.66 -9.64 4.62
CA GLN A 174 6.42 -8.69 3.79
C GLN A 174 7.81 -8.40 4.40
N GLU A 175 7.91 -8.34 5.73
CA GLU A 175 9.17 -8.14 6.44
C GLU A 175 10.10 -9.37 6.31
N ALA A 176 9.56 -10.58 6.49
CA ALA A 176 10.34 -11.81 6.35
C ALA A 176 10.90 -12.02 4.92
N VAL A 177 10.18 -11.58 3.89
CA VAL A 177 10.64 -11.66 2.49
C VAL A 177 11.74 -10.63 2.20
N SER A 178 11.77 -9.51 2.93
CA SER A 178 12.83 -8.51 2.80
C SER A 178 14.15 -8.93 3.46
N GLU A 179 14.11 -9.67 4.57
CA GLU A 179 15.31 -10.13 5.31
C GLU A 179 16.02 -11.31 4.63
N VAL A 180 15.33 -12.07 3.78
CA VAL A 180 15.91 -13.24 3.07
C VAL A 180 16.58 -12.86 1.75
N ASN A 181 16.32 -11.64 1.25
CA ASN A 181 16.85 -11.14 -0.02
C ASN A 181 18.01 -10.13 0.14
N GLU A 182 18.55 -9.96 1.36
CA GLU A 182 19.85 -9.32 1.66
C GLU A 182 20.95 -10.36 1.87
#